data_AF-A0A8S1M5I5-F1
#
_entry.id   AF-A0A8S1M5I5-F1
#
_cell.length_a   1.000
_cell.length_b   1.000
_cell.length_c   1.000
_cell.angle_alpha   90.00
_cell.angle_beta   90.00
_cell.angle_gamma   90.00
#
_symmetry.space_group_name_H-M   'P 1'
#
loop_
_entity.id
_entity.type
_entity.pdbx_description
1 polymer ?
#
loop_
_entity_poly.entity_id
_entity_poly.type
_entity_poly.pdbx_seq_one_letter_code
_entity_poly.pdbx_strand_id
1 'polypeptide(L)'
;MYKDIDINEIEKLKKDQEMMSLKKAPTNIKERFGQSNKDFLEDEFKQKTVGLVTREEFKRKRENIDNLVMQDMKQKQEEENKRKLELKQKRKEEYQKKTTLLSFDLDNEGSPQKSYGKNEHVDTTYLPDMNRERKIEEMTRQLAEQYQKEVESQKDSLIDIQFQYWDASTCSKSLRIKKKMTILEFLEMARREIIRDFGFLTEFSPEDLIIVANGMILPHKLSFYDLIAHKVKNRSGTLIFSFDRRKVQAKGQEYEVEVEKSTTCKIIEKFRYEKIKHIYPCSKWENVEINKYQ
;
A
#
# COMPACT_ATOMS: atom_id res chain seq x y z
N MET A 1 -43.83 -40.56 39.45
CA MET A 1 -42.76 -39.75 40.06
C MET A 1 -41.84 -39.28 38.95
N TYR A 2 -42.12 -38.13 38.34
CA TYR A 2 -41.14 -37.44 37.52
C TYR A 2 -40.46 -36.41 38.43
N LYS A 3 -39.13 -36.51 38.56
CA LYS A 3 -38.32 -35.57 39.34
C LYS A 3 -38.34 -34.22 38.60
N ASP A 4 -38.67 -33.15 39.32
CA ASP A 4 -38.56 -31.78 38.83
C ASP A 4 -37.11 -31.53 38.39
N ILE A 5 -36.94 -31.28 37.10
CA ILE A 5 -35.63 -31.03 36.50
C ILE A 5 -35.34 -29.54 36.68
N ASP A 6 -34.29 -29.19 37.41
CA ASP A 6 -33.92 -27.81 37.68
C ASP A 6 -33.64 -27.03 36.38
N ILE A 7 -34.57 -26.14 36.04
CA ILE A 7 -34.57 -25.33 34.80
C ILE A 7 -33.25 -24.54 34.67
N ASN A 8 -32.70 -24.07 35.79
CA ASN A 8 -31.43 -23.33 35.83
C ASN A 8 -30.21 -24.18 35.47
N GLU A 9 -30.21 -25.48 35.79
CA GLU A 9 -29.12 -26.37 35.41
C GLU A 9 -29.19 -26.71 33.92
N ILE A 10 -30.39 -26.89 33.38
CA ILE A 10 -30.61 -27.06 31.94
C ILE A 10 -30.12 -25.83 31.16
N GLU A 11 -30.39 -24.62 31.65
CA GLU A 11 -29.93 -23.38 31.01
C GLU A 11 -28.41 -23.23 31.04
N LYS A 12 -27.75 -23.60 32.15
CA LYS A 12 -26.28 -23.62 32.23
C LYS A 12 -25.68 -24.65 31.27
N LEU A 13 -26.22 -25.87 31.23
CA LEU A 13 -25.76 -26.91 30.30
C LEU A 13 -25.95 -26.48 28.83
N LYS A 14 -27.04 -25.78 28.50
CA LYS A 14 -27.25 -25.22 27.16
C LYS A 14 -26.21 -24.15 26.82
N LYS A 15 -25.90 -23.23 27.75
CA LYS A 15 -24.83 -22.22 27.56
C LYS A 15 -23.45 -22.86 27.40
N ASP A 16 -23.16 -23.89 28.18
CA ASP A 16 -21.88 -24.60 28.10
C ASP A 16 -21.76 -25.40 26.78
N GLN A 17 -22.84 -26.04 26.33
CA GLN A 17 -22.89 -26.69 25.01
C GLN A 17 -22.70 -25.68 23.87
N GLU A 18 -23.30 -24.49 23.97
CA GLU A 18 -23.13 -23.42 22.98
C GLU A 18 -21.68 -22.90 22.97
N MET A 19 -21.07 -22.68 24.13
CA MET A 19 -19.67 -22.30 24.27
C MET A 19 -18.70 -23.39 23.78
N MET A 20 -19.04 -24.67 23.93
CA MET A 20 -18.25 -25.77 23.36
C MET A 20 -18.40 -25.88 21.85
N SER A 21 -19.58 -25.59 21.28
CA SER A 21 -19.79 -25.59 19.83
C SER A 21 -18.96 -24.50 19.13
N LEU A 22 -18.87 -23.31 19.73
CA LEU A 22 -18.02 -22.19 19.28
C LEU A 22 -16.52 -22.55 19.29
N LYS A 23 -16.09 -23.48 20.16
CA LYS A 23 -14.70 -23.93 20.27
C LYS A 23 -14.37 -25.13 19.39
N LYS A 24 -15.37 -25.79 18.79
CA LYS A 24 -15.17 -27.04 18.06
C LYS A 24 -14.76 -26.73 16.62
N ALA A 25 -13.47 -26.91 16.32
CA ALA A 25 -12.96 -26.75 14.96
C ALA A 25 -13.68 -27.70 13.97
N PRO A 26 -13.99 -27.27 12.74
CA PRO A 26 -14.77 -28.06 11.80
C PRO A 26 -14.05 -29.34 11.43
N THR A 27 -14.75 -30.47 11.40
CA THR A 27 -14.22 -31.78 11.00
C THR A 27 -14.11 -31.93 9.47
N ASN A 28 -14.72 -31.02 8.71
CA ASN A 28 -14.84 -31.11 7.26
C ASN A 28 -13.71 -30.34 6.55
N ILE A 29 -12.96 -31.04 5.69
CA ILE A 29 -11.71 -30.55 5.08
C ILE A 29 -11.93 -29.43 4.03
N LYS A 30 -13.12 -29.35 3.42
CA LYS A 30 -13.43 -28.37 2.37
C LYS A 30 -13.55 -26.91 2.88
N GLU A 31 -13.91 -26.71 4.15
CA GLU A 31 -14.04 -25.38 4.76
C GLU A 31 -12.72 -24.85 5.35
N ARG A 32 -11.72 -25.73 5.53
CA ARG A 32 -10.41 -25.37 6.12
C ARG A 32 -9.44 -24.73 5.13
N PHE A 33 -9.74 -24.78 3.84
CA PHE A 33 -8.84 -24.25 2.82
C PHE A 33 -9.04 -22.74 2.66
N GLY A 34 -8.17 -21.96 3.32
CA GLY A 34 -7.98 -20.53 3.03
C GLY A 34 -8.72 -19.54 3.92
N GLN A 35 -9.54 -19.99 4.89
CA GLN A 35 -10.19 -19.10 5.86
C GLN A 35 -9.39 -19.00 7.16
N SER A 36 -9.22 -17.79 7.67
CA SER A 36 -8.61 -17.58 8.98
C SER A 36 -9.60 -17.90 10.10
N ASN A 37 -9.11 -18.22 11.32
CA ASN A 37 -9.97 -18.44 12.49
C ASN A 37 -10.93 -17.26 12.75
N LYS A 38 -10.53 -16.05 12.35
CA LYS A 38 -11.37 -14.85 12.47
C LYS A 38 -12.54 -14.88 11.49
N ASP A 39 -12.28 -15.27 10.24
CA ASP A 39 -13.32 -15.34 9.20
C ASP A 39 -14.39 -16.38 9.56
N PHE A 40 -13.96 -17.51 10.16
CA PHE A 40 -14.87 -18.54 10.66
C PHE A 40 -15.80 -18.02 11.77
N LEU A 41 -15.24 -17.33 12.77
CA LEU A 41 -16.03 -16.74 13.87
C LEU A 41 -17.00 -15.67 13.38
N GLU A 42 -16.63 -14.91 12.34
CA GLU A 42 -17.50 -13.92 11.71
C GLU A 42 -18.63 -14.56 10.89
N ASP A 43 -18.39 -15.68 10.22
CA ASP A 43 -19.43 -16.39 9.47
C ASP A 43 -20.43 -17.08 10.39
N GLU A 44 -19.98 -17.65 11.51
CA GLU A 44 -20.88 -18.16 12.56
C GLU A 44 -21.74 -17.04 13.17
N PHE A 45 -21.15 -15.86 13.36
CA PHE A 45 -21.89 -14.68 13.80
C PHE A 45 -22.99 -14.29 12.81
N LYS A 46 -22.66 -14.23 11.51
CA LYS A 46 -23.64 -13.92 10.46
C LYS A 46 -24.78 -14.94 10.48
N GLN A 47 -24.47 -16.24 10.55
CA GLN A 47 -25.50 -17.28 10.60
C GLN A 47 -26.41 -17.15 11.83
N LYS A 48 -25.85 -16.82 13.01
CA LYS A 48 -26.62 -16.63 14.25
C LYS A 48 -27.37 -15.29 14.34
N THR A 49 -27.11 -14.35 13.42
CA THR A 49 -27.69 -13.00 13.44
C THR A 49 -28.63 -12.72 12.28
N VAL A 50 -28.77 -13.64 11.32
CA VAL A 50 -29.78 -13.57 10.26
C VAL A 50 -31.15 -13.93 10.86
N GLY A 51 -32.04 -12.93 11.00
CA GLY A 51 -33.41 -13.10 11.50
C GLY A 51 -33.86 -11.97 12.44
N LEU A 52 -35.00 -12.15 13.10
CA LEU A 52 -35.49 -11.19 14.10
C LEU A 52 -34.72 -11.39 15.42
N VAL A 53 -33.71 -10.53 15.67
CA VAL A 53 -32.86 -10.57 16.85
C VAL A 53 -32.99 -9.27 17.64
N THR A 54 -33.04 -9.36 18.97
CA THR A 54 -33.09 -8.16 19.82
C THR A 54 -31.75 -7.42 19.80
N ARG A 55 -31.79 -6.09 19.95
CA ARG A 55 -30.56 -5.26 19.94
C ARG A 55 -29.55 -5.69 21.02
N GLU A 56 -30.05 -6.15 22.16
CA GLU A 56 -29.21 -6.59 23.29
C GLU A 56 -28.51 -7.92 22.99
N GLU A 57 -29.21 -8.88 22.40
CA GLU A 57 -28.62 -10.17 22.00
C GLU A 57 -27.52 -10.00 20.95
N PHE A 58 -27.71 -9.12 19.97
CA PHE A 58 -26.71 -8.85 18.95
C PHE A 58 -25.43 -8.23 19.55
N LYS A 59 -25.57 -7.27 20.46
CA LYS A 59 -24.42 -6.68 21.18
C LYS A 59 -23.66 -7.71 22.00
N ARG A 60 -24.36 -8.53 22.79
CA ARG A 60 -23.74 -9.58 23.61
C ARG A 60 -22.98 -10.60 22.75
N LYS A 61 -23.58 -11.04 21.64
CA LYS A 61 -22.93 -11.97 20.71
C LYS A 61 -21.68 -11.36 20.09
N ARG A 62 -21.71 -10.07 19.74
CA ARG A 62 -20.54 -9.35 19.20
C ARG A 62 -19.41 -9.24 20.21
N GLU A 63 -19.72 -8.82 21.44
CA GLU A 63 -18.74 -8.71 22.53
C GLU A 63 -18.07 -10.05 22.84
N ASN A 64 -18.83 -11.16 22.80
CA ASN A 64 -18.28 -12.50 23.02
C ASN A 64 -17.27 -12.91 21.94
N ILE A 65 -17.53 -12.59 20.67
CA ILE A 65 -16.60 -12.87 19.56
C ILE A 65 -15.35 -12.03 19.69
N ASP A 66 -15.51 -10.74 19.98
CA ASP A 66 -14.37 -9.82 20.14
C ASP A 66 -13.47 -10.30 21.31
N ASN A 67 -14.07 -10.79 22.41
CA ASN A 67 -13.33 -11.41 23.52
C ASN A 67 -12.59 -12.69 23.12
N LEU A 68 -13.19 -13.56 22.31
CA LEU A 68 -12.56 -14.78 21.80
C LEU A 68 -11.38 -14.47 20.86
N VAL A 69 -11.54 -13.49 19.96
CA VAL A 69 -10.48 -13.04 19.07
C VAL A 69 -9.31 -12.46 19.89
N MET A 70 -9.60 -11.67 20.93
CA MET A 70 -8.56 -11.17 21.84
C MET A 70 -7.82 -12.29 22.57
N GLN A 71 -8.51 -13.37 22.97
CA GLN A 71 -7.86 -14.53 23.60
C GLN A 71 -6.97 -15.30 22.61
N ASP A 72 -7.43 -15.57 21.39
CA ASP A 72 -6.65 -16.27 20.36
C ASP A 72 -5.38 -15.48 19.98
N MET A 73 -5.49 -14.15 19.88
CA MET A 73 -4.34 -13.28 19.62
C MET A 73 -3.30 -13.32 20.76
N LYS A 74 -3.76 -13.35 22.02
CA LYS A 74 -2.86 -13.51 23.18
C LYS A 74 -2.17 -14.86 23.18
N GLN A 75 -2.89 -15.94 22.89
CA GLN A 75 -2.33 -17.29 22.82
C GLN A 75 -1.25 -17.41 21.73
N LYS A 76 -1.50 -16.86 20.54
CA LYS A 76 -0.49 -16.81 19.45
C LYS A 76 0.77 -16.05 19.86
N GLN A 77 0.62 -14.92 20.56
CA GLN A 77 1.76 -14.16 21.07
C GLN A 77 2.55 -14.93 22.14
N GLU A 78 1.87 -15.64 23.04
CA GLU A 78 2.52 -16.49 24.04
C GLU A 78 3.26 -17.67 23.41
N GLU A 79 2.68 -18.32 22.40
CA GLU A 79 3.33 -19.39 21.64
C GLU A 79 4.58 -18.91 20.91
N GLU A 80 4.51 -17.75 20.25
CA GLU A 80 5.69 -17.15 19.61
C GLU A 80 6.80 -16.83 20.61
N ASN A 81 6.44 -16.30 21.79
CA ASN A 81 7.39 -16.00 22.85
C ASN A 81 8.04 -17.27 23.41
N LYS A 82 7.26 -18.35 23.60
CA LYS A 82 7.78 -19.67 24.00
C LYS A 82 8.75 -20.24 22.97
N ARG A 83 8.38 -20.24 21.68
CA ARG A 83 9.24 -20.69 20.57
C ARG A 83 10.57 -19.90 20.52
N LYS A 84 10.51 -18.58 20.69
CA LYS A 84 11.71 -17.72 20.75
C LYS A 84 12.60 -18.06 21.96
N LEU A 85 12.01 -18.40 23.10
CA LEU A 85 12.75 -18.78 24.31
C LEU A 85 13.47 -20.13 24.13
N GLU A 86 12.78 -21.12 23.56
CA GLU A 86 13.34 -22.46 23.28
C GLU A 86 14.50 -22.39 22.28
N LEU A 87 14.36 -21.61 21.20
CA LEU A 87 15.44 -21.38 20.24
C LEU A 87 16.69 -20.76 20.89
N LYS A 88 16.50 -19.84 21.86
CA LYS A 88 17.62 -19.26 22.61
C LYS A 88 18.30 -20.28 23.53
N GLN A 89 17.54 -21.19 24.14
CA GLN A 89 18.09 -22.26 24.99
C GLN A 89 18.91 -23.25 24.16
N LYS A 90 18.38 -23.73 23.02
CA LYS A 90 19.11 -24.63 22.11
C LYS A 90 20.43 -24.04 21.61
N ARG A 91 20.45 -22.74 21.27
CA ARG A 91 21.69 -22.04 20.88
C ARG A 91 22.74 -21.98 22.01
N LYS A 92 22.30 -21.85 23.27
CA LYS A 92 23.21 -21.86 24.43
C LYS A 92 23.78 -23.25 24.67
N GLU A 93 22.97 -24.30 24.55
CA GLU A 93 23.43 -25.69 24.68
C GLU A 93 24.41 -26.07 23.57
N GLU A 94 24.16 -25.66 22.32
CA GLU A 94 25.10 -25.87 21.21
C GLU A 94 26.43 -25.16 21.43
N TYR A 95 26.41 -23.93 21.98
CA TYR A 95 27.62 -23.20 22.32
C TYR A 95 28.42 -23.92 23.42
N GLN A 96 27.75 -24.39 24.48
CA GLN A 96 28.40 -25.16 25.55
C GLN A 96 29.00 -26.47 25.03
N LYS A 97 28.25 -27.22 24.20
CA LYS A 97 28.74 -28.46 23.56
C LYS A 97 29.97 -28.22 22.68
N LYS A 98 30.01 -27.09 21.96
CA LYS A 98 31.20 -26.68 21.17
C LYS A 98 32.40 -26.32 22.04
N THR A 99 32.18 -25.67 23.19
CA THR A 99 33.27 -25.35 24.12
C THR A 99 33.81 -26.59 24.86
N THR A 100 32.97 -27.60 25.10
CA THR A 100 33.39 -28.86 25.75
C THR A 100 34.08 -29.85 24.79
N LEU A 101 33.89 -29.71 23.47
CA LEU A 101 34.53 -30.57 22.46
C LEU A 101 35.96 -30.11 22.09
N LEU A 102 36.44 -29.00 22.67
CA LEU A 102 37.75 -28.40 22.38
C LEU A 102 38.81 -28.74 23.44
N SER A 103 38.56 -29.72 24.31
CA SER A 103 39.58 -30.27 25.22
C SER A 103 39.95 -31.70 24.82
N PHE A 104 40.79 -31.84 23.80
CA PHE A 104 41.52 -33.07 23.49
C PHE A 104 42.96 -32.70 23.09
N ASP A 105 43.91 -33.37 23.75
CA ASP A 105 45.38 -33.27 23.74
C ASP A 105 46.08 -32.56 22.57
N LEU A 106 46.84 -31.53 22.94
CA LEU A 106 47.96 -30.96 22.18
C LEU A 106 49.22 -31.79 22.47
N ASP A 107 49.26 -33.02 21.96
CA ASP A 107 50.49 -33.80 21.78
C ASP A 107 50.28 -34.83 20.66
N ASN A 108 50.25 -34.34 19.42
CA ASN A 108 50.52 -35.17 18.25
C ASN A 108 51.05 -34.29 17.11
N GLU A 109 52.36 -34.36 16.86
CA GLU A 109 53.00 -33.83 15.66
C GLU A 109 52.40 -34.50 14.41
N GLY A 110 51.34 -33.92 13.88
CA GLY A 110 50.74 -34.27 12.60
C GLY A 110 50.69 -33.02 11.73
N SER A 111 51.52 -32.98 10.70
CA SER A 111 51.55 -31.97 9.63
C SER A 111 50.15 -31.45 9.27
N PRO A 112 49.96 -30.13 9.03
CA PRO A 112 48.66 -29.59 8.65
C PRO A 112 48.23 -30.24 7.32
N GLN A 113 47.30 -31.21 7.40
CA GLN A 113 46.61 -31.69 6.22
C GLN A 113 45.86 -30.49 5.66
N LYS A 114 46.40 -29.91 4.58
CA LYS A 114 45.66 -29.01 3.71
C LYS A 114 44.46 -29.81 3.23
N SER A 115 43.32 -29.59 3.86
CA SER A 115 42.03 -29.97 3.29
C SER A 115 42.01 -29.39 1.88
N TYR A 116 42.10 -30.25 0.88
CA TYR A 116 41.87 -29.85 -0.50
C TYR A 116 40.41 -29.43 -0.55
N GLY A 117 40.17 -28.13 -0.39
CA GLY A 117 38.85 -27.55 -0.54
C GLY A 117 38.26 -27.97 -1.88
N LYS A 118 36.94 -28.06 -1.94
CA LYS A 118 36.24 -28.24 -3.23
C LYS A 118 36.70 -27.11 -4.17
N ASN A 119 36.94 -27.46 -5.44
CA ASN A 119 37.35 -26.50 -6.46
C ASN A 119 36.37 -25.31 -6.49
N GLU A 120 36.88 -24.10 -6.25
CA GLU A 120 36.11 -22.86 -6.12
C GLU A 120 35.39 -22.46 -7.43
N HIS A 121 35.86 -22.99 -8.56
CA HIS A 121 35.34 -22.74 -9.90
C HIS A 121 34.21 -23.69 -10.33
N VAL A 122 33.89 -24.71 -9.53
CA VAL A 122 32.77 -25.61 -9.83
C VAL A 122 31.48 -24.92 -9.39
N ASP A 123 30.57 -24.69 -10.33
CA ASP A 123 29.30 -24.04 -10.04
C ASP A 123 28.44 -24.89 -9.11
N THR A 124 28.22 -24.38 -7.89
CA THR A 124 27.38 -24.99 -6.87
C THR A 124 26.03 -24.26 -6.69
N THR A 125 25.64 -23.38 -7.62
CA THR A 125 24.34 -22.67 -7.62
C THR A 125 23.13 -23.57 -7.51
N TYR A 126 23.21 -24.78 -8.06
CA TYR A 126 22.10 -25.74 -8.10
C TYR A 126 21.92 -26.54 -6.79
N LEU A 127 22.86 -26.47 -5.85
CA LEU A 127 22.74 -27.13 -4.56
C LEU A 127 22.00 -26.22 -3.56
N PRO A 128 21.01 -26.74 -2.80
CA PRO A 128 20.36 -25.98 -1.72
C PRO A 128 21.39 -25.56 -0.67
N ASP A 129 21.63 -24.26 -0.54
CA ASP A 129 22.55 -23.69 0.43
C ASP A 129 21.86 -22.58 1.21
N MET A 130 21.53 -22.88 2.46
CA MET A 130 20.81 -21.99 3.37
C MET A 130 21.54 -20.64 3.61
N ASN A 131 22.87 -20.62 3.53
CA ASN A 131 23.63 -19.38 3.70
C ASN A 131 23.61 -18.54 2.42
N ARG A 132 23.62 -19.18 1.26
CA ARG A 132 23.48 -18.51 -0.04
C ARG A 132 22.09 -17.93 -0.20
N GLU A 133 21.06 -18.71 0.11
CA GLU A 133 19.65 -18.28 0.08
C GLU A 133 19.43 -17.10 1.02
N ARG A 134 19.90 -17.17 2.27
CA ARG A 134 19.83 -16.04 3.20
C ARG A 134 20.51 -14.78 2.64
N LYS A 135 21.69 -14.91 2.03
CA LYS A 135 22.37 -13.76 1.40
C LYS A 135 21.57 -13.21 0.23
N ILE A 136 20.99 -14.06 -0.62
CA ILE A 136 20.13 -13.63 -1.73
C ILE A 136 18.89 -12.91 -1.20
N GLU A 137 18.25 -13.43 -0.15
CA GLU A 137 17.11 -12.80 0.51
C GLU A 137 17.48 -11.43 1.10
N GLU A 138 18.61 -11.34 1.79
CA GLU A 138 19.11 -10.07 2.31
C GLU A 138 19.39 -9.05 1.18
N MET A 139 20.03 -9.49 0.09
CA MET A 139 20.33 -8.64 -1.07
C MET A 139 19.07 -8.21 -1.81
N THR A 140 18.11 -9.11 -2.03
CA THR A 140 16.83 -8.78 -2.66
C THR A 140 16.01 -7.82 -1.80
N ARG A 141 16.02 -8.00 -0.48
CA ARG A 141 15.41 -7.05 0.46
C ARG A 141 16.04 -5.67 0.37
N GLN A 142 17.37 -5.59 0.34
CA GLN A 142 18.09 -4.31 0.21
C GLN A 142 17.76 -3.61 -1.12
N LEU A 143 17.77 -4.34 -2.24
CA LEU A 143 17.42 -3.81 -3.56
C LEU A 143 15.96 -3.34 -3.62
N ALA A 144 15.04 -4.10 -3.02
CA ALA A 144 13.63 -3.71 -2.95
C ALA A 144 13.44 -2.40 -2.14
N GLU A 145 14.16 -2.25 -1.03
CA GLU A 145 14.13 -1.03 -0.24
C GLU A 145 14.75 0.16 -0.99
N GLN A 146 15.88 -0.04 -1.67
CA GLN A 146 16.49 0.99 -2.53
C GLN A 146 15.52 1.42 -3.64
N TYR A 147 14.91 0.46 -4.33
CA TYR A 147 13.92 0.74 -5.37
C TYR A 147 12.73 1.54 -4.85
N GLN A 148 12.21 1.20 -3.66
CA GLN A 148 11.12 1.96 -3.04
C GLN A 148 11.53 3.41 -2.74
N LYS A 149 12.74 3.61 -2.20
CA LYS A 149 13.28 4.95 -1.93
C LYS A 149 13.44 5.77 -3.21
N GLU A 150 13.91 5.15 -4.30
CA GLU A 150 14.04 5.80 -5.59
C GLU A 150 12.68 6.20 -6.17
N VAL A 151 11.68 5.31 -6.13
CA VAL A 151 10.31 5.60 -6.57
C VAL A 151 9.69 6.73 -5.74
N GLU A 152 9.86 6.72 -4.42
CA GLU A 152 9.38 7.80 -3.55
C GLU A 152 10.08 9.12 -3.87
N SER A 153 11.39 9.10 -4.07
CA SER A 153 12.17 10.29 -4.46
C SER A 153 11.71 10.86 -5.81
N GLN A 154 11.40 10.00 -6.79
CA GLN A 154 10.83 10.42 -8.08
C GLN A 154 9.45 11.06 -7.90
N LYS A 155 8.60 10.46 -7.08
CA LYS A 155 7.26 10.94 -6.73
C LYS A 155 7.28 12.28 -5.98
N ASP A 156 8.26 12.49 -5.11
CA ASP A 156 8.41 13.72 -4.32
C ASP A 156 9.11 14.86 -5.07
N SER A 157 9.70 14.62 -6.24
CA SER A 157 10.32 15.68 -7.04
C SER A 157 9.32 16.81 -7.37
N LEU A 158 9.83 18.04 -7.40
CA LEU A 158 9.04 19.26 -7.57
C LEU A 158 8.91 19.63 -9.05
N ILE A 159 7.71 20.00 -9.44
CA ILE A 159 7.35 20.47 -10.77
C ILE A 159 6.71 21.86 -10.65
N ASP A 160 7.07 22.76 -11.56
CA ASP A 160 6.36 24.02 -11.78
C ASP A 160 5.48 23.90 -13.02
N ILE A 161 4.15 23.98 -12.84
CA ILE A 161 3.15 23.89 -13.91
C ILE A 161 2.55 25.27 -14.15
N GLN A 162 2.49 25.68 -15.42
CA GLN A 162 1.83 26.91 -15.82
C GLN A 162 0.37 26.63 -16.18
N PHE A 163 -0.55 27.37 -15.58
CA PHE A 163 -1.97 27.27 -15.87
C PHE A 163 -2.60 28.63 -16.15
N GLN A 164 -3.77 28.57 -16.77
CA GLN A 164 -4.56 29.69 -17.20
C GLN A 164 -6.04 29.38 -16.99
N TYR A 165 -6.79 30.36 -16.48
CA TYR A 165 -8.24 30.23 -16.40
C TYR A 165 -8.90 30.52 -17.75
N TRP A 166 -9.99 29.81 -18.08
CA TRP A 166 -10.70 29.87 -19.36
C TRP A 166 -10.97 31.29 -19.89
N ASP A 167 -11.41 32.19 -19.02
CA ASP A 167 -11.79 33.56 -19.39
C ASP A 167 -10.60 34.54 -19.37
N ALA A 168 -9.56 34.21 -18.61
CA ALA A 168 -8.39 35.06 -18.38
C ALA A 168 -7.24 34.67 -19.33
N SER A 169 -7.47 34.80 -20.64
CA SER A 169 -6.50 34.45 -21.70
C SER A 169 -5.15 35.20 -21.64
N THR A 170 -5.01 36.21 -20.78
CA THR A 170 -3.77 36.96 -20.55
C THR A 170 -3.10 36.70 -19.20
N CYS A 171 -3.77 36.07 -18.24
CA CYS A 171 -3.22 35.79 -16.91
C CYS A 171 -2.77 34.34 -16.82
N SER A 172 -1.51 34.09 -17.15
CA SER A 172 -0.86 32.81 -16.85
C SER A 172 -0.27 32.84 -15.45
N LYS A 173 -0.53 31.79 -14.67
CA LYS A 173 0.05 31.58 -13.35
C LYS A 173 0.91 30.34 -13.36
N SER A 174 1.93 30.33 -12.51
CA SER A 174 2.79 29.16 -12.29
C SER A 174 2.60 28.66 -10.87
N LEU A 175 2.26 27.39 -10.71
CA LEU A 175 2.14 26.75 -9.41
C LEU A 175 3.21 25.66 -9.23
N ARG A 176 3.83 25.65 -8.05
CA ARG A 176 4.83 24.65 -7.65
C ARG A 176 4.20 23.50 -6.86
N ILE A 177 4.42 22.28 -7.33
CA ILE A 177 3.70 21.07 -6.89
C ILE A 177 4.69 19.90 -6.85
N LYS A 178 4.39 18.84 -6.10
CA LYS A 178 5.11 17.56 -6.18
C LYS A 178 4.52 16.64 -7.25
N LYS A 179 5.32 15.79 -7.90
CA LYS A 179 4.83 14.85 -8.93
C LYS A 179 3.71 13.94 -8.44
N LYS A 180 3.78 13.52 -7.17
CA LYS A 180 2.81 12.60 -6.55
C LYS A 180 1.43 13.19 -6.33
N MET A 181 1.27 14.51 -6.37
CA MET A 181 -0.03 15.13 -6.14
C MET A 181 -1.02 14.77 -7.23
N THR A 182 -2.28 14.66 -6.85
CA THR A 182 -3.36 14.38 -7.79
C THR A 182 -3.79 15.66 -8.50
N ILE A 183 -4.43 15.51 -9.67
CA ILE A 183 -5.01 16.65 -10.39
C ILE A 183 -6.09 17.34 -9.55
N LEU A 184 -6.86 16.60 -8.75
CA LEU A 184 -7.85 17.19 -7.86
C LEU A 184 -7.19 18.16 -6.85
N GLU A 185 -6.13 17.71 -6.19
CA GLU A 185 -5.36 18.56 -5.26
C GLU A 185 -4.75 19.77 -5.97
N PHE A 186 -4.27 19.59 -7.21
CA PHE A 186 -3.81 20.70 -8.04
C PHE A 186 -4.91 21.72 -8.32
N LEU A 187 -6.10 21.26 -8.72
CA LEU A 187 -7.24 22.12 -8.98
C LEU A 187 -7.68 22.87 -7.73
N GLU A 188 -7.57 22.26 -6.56
CA GLU A 188 -7.84 22.96 -5.29
C GLU A 188 -6.85 24.10 -5.05
N MET A 189 -5.55 23.87 -5.28
CA MET A 189 -4.53 24.92 -5.15
C MET A 189 -4.71 26.01 -6.20
N ALA A 190 -4.96 25.63 -7.45
CA ALA A 190 -5.22 26.58 -8.54
C ALA A 190 -6.48 27.40 -8.28
N ARG A 191 -7.55 26.79 -7.75
CA ARG A 191 -8.76 27.50 -7.31
C ARG A 191 -8.44 28.59 -6.30
N ARG A 192 -7.62 28.30 -5.28
CA ARG A 192 -7.23 29.32 -4.28
C ARG A 192 -6.49 30.49 -4.91
N GLU A 193 -5.64 30.24 -5.91
CA GLU A 193 -4.98 31.32 -6.65
C GLU A 193 -5.94 32.10 -7.54
N ILE A 194 -6.89 31.43 -8.18
CA ILE A 194 -7.88 32.08 -9.05
C ILE A 194 -8.82 32.95 -8.23
N ILE A 195 -9.28 32.48 -7.05
CA ILE A 195 -10.13 33.26 -6.14
C ILE A 195 -9.43 34.53 -5.67
N ARG A 196 -8.11 34.49 -5.45
CA ARG A 196 -7.33 35.68 -5.07
C ARG A 196 -7.38 36.78 -6.13
N ASP A 197 -7.42 36.41 -7.40
CA ASP A 197 -7.47 37.37 -8.51
C ASP A 197 -8.91 37.75 -8.87
N PHE A 198 -9.80 36.77 -8.83
CA PHE A 198 -11.19 36.86 -9.27
C PHE A 198 -12.09 36.44 -8.10
N GLY A 199 -12.43 37.40 -7.22
CA GLY A 199 -13.23 37.16 -6.01
C GLY A 199 -14.65 36.63 -6.24
N PHE A 200 -15.07 36.46 -7.50
CA PHE A 200 -16.37 35.91 -7.90
C PHE A 200 -16.37 34.38 -8.16
N LEU A 201 -15.20 33.72 -8.24
CA LEU A 201 -15.13 32.27 -8.49
C LEU A 201 -15.36 31.38 -7.24
N THR A 202 -15.79 31.99 -6.14
CA THR A 202 -15.86 31.37 -4.80
C THR A 202 -16.80 30.16 -4.73
N GLU A 203 -17.73 30.02 -5.67
CA GLU A 203 -18.82 29.03 -5.61
C GLU A 203 -18.48 27.62 -6.13
N PHE A 204 -17.40 27.41 -6.90
CA PHE A 204 -17.19 26.13 -7.61
C PHE A 204 -16.36 25.11 -6.82
N SER A 205 -16.83 23.87 -6.70
CA SER A 205 -16.05 22.76 -6.14
C SER A 205 -14.82 22.42 -7.02
N PRO A 206 -13.69 21.95 -6.47
CA PRO A 206 -12.57 21.47 -7.30
C PRO A 206 -12.95 20.30 -8.22
N GLU A 207 -14.00 19.55 -7.88
CA GLU A 207 -14.54 18.46 -8.72
C GLU A 207 -15.28 18.98 -9.96
N ASP A 208 -15.79 20.20 -9.93
CA ASP A 208 -16.48 20.82 -11.05
C ASP A 208 -15.52 21.52 -12.02
N LEU A 209 -14.21 21.49 -11.73
CA LEU A 209 -13.17 22.09 -12.57
C LEU A 209 -12.48 21.02 -13.40
N ILE A 210 -12.32 21.29 -14.69
CA ILE A 210 -11.60 20.44 -15.63
C ILE A 210 -10.29 21.12 -15.98
N ILE A 211 -9.22 20.34 -15.99
CA ILE A 211 -7.93 20.75 -16.55
C ILE A 211 -7.79 20.21 -17.98
N VAL A 212 -7.35 21.07 -18.87
CA VAL A 212 -7.03 20.75 -20.25
C VAL A 212 -5.56 21.06 -20.49
N ALA A 213 -4.77 20.03 -20.75
CA ALA A 213 -3.36 20.16 -21.09
C ALA A 213 -3.18 19.74 -22.54
N ASN A 214 -2.67 20.64 -23.38
CA ASN A 214 -2.38 20.36 -24.80
C ASN A 214 -3.56 19.79 -25.60
N GLY A 215 -4.81 20.09 -25.20
CA GLY A 215 -6.01 19.57 -25.84
C GLY A 215 -6.43 18.18 -25.35
N MET A 216 -5.85 17.68 -24.27
CA MET A 216 -6.31 16.50 -23.54
C MET A 216 -6.95 16.92 -22.23
N ILE A 217 -8.11 16.34 -21.92
CA ILE A 217 -8.79 16.50 -20.64
C ILE A 217 -8.22 15.48 -19.67
N LEU A 218 -7.70 15.96 -18.53
CA LEU A 218 -7.11 15.07 -17.53
C LEU A 218 -8.14 14.71 -16.43
N PRO A 219 -8.31 13.41 -16.13
CA PRO A 219 -9.14 12.95 -15.02
C PRO A 219 -8.62 13.36 -13.63
N HIS A 220 -9.53 13.68 -12.70
CA HIS A 220 -9.20 14.13 -11.34
C HIS A 220 -8.39 13.16 -10.49
N LYS A 221 -8.59 11.84 -10.70
CA LYS A 221 -7.98 10.78 -9.88
C LYS A 221 -6.51 10.53 -10.19
N LEU A 222 -5.99 11.13 -11.26
CA LEU A 222 -4.64 10.84 -11.73
C LEU A 222 -3.61 11.75 -11.09
N SER A 223 -2.42 11.18 -10.90
CA SER A 223 -1.25 11.90 -10.45
C SER A 223 -0.44 12.41 -11.65
N PHE A 224 0.27 13.53 -11.47
CA PHE A 224 1.23 14.00 -12.48
C PHE A 224 2.35 12.98 -12.71
N TYR A 225 2.72 12.23 -11.67
CA TYR A 225 3.66 11.11 -11.78
C TYR A 225 3.20 10.07 -12.81
N ASP A 226 1.92 9.66 -12.75
CA ASP A 226 1.38 8.63 -13.64
C ASP A 226 1.37 9.14 -15.10
N LEU A 227 1.00 10.41 -15.31
CA LEU A 227 1.02 11.04 -16.63
C LEU A 227 2.42 11.07 -17.25
N ILE A 228 3.44 11.34 -16.44
CA ILE A 228 4.84 11.35 -16.85
C ILE A 228 5.33 9.94 -17.15
N ALA A 229 5.03 8.99 -16.26
CA ALA A 229 5.45 7.60 -16.37
C ALA A 229 4.88 6.94 -17.65
N HIS A 230 3.59 7.16 -17.93
CA HIS A 230 2.94 6.64 -19.12
C HIS A 230 3.28 7.39 -20.40
N LYS A 231 4.01 8.52 -20.32
CA LYS A 231 4.39 9.35 -21.47
C LYS A 231 3.18 9.63 -22.37
N VAL A 232 2.07 10.05 -21.76
CA VAL A 232 0.81 10.24 -22.48
C VAL A 232 1.02 11.23 -23.63
N LYS A 233 0.59 10.82 -24.83
CA LYS A 233 0.75 11.60 -26.07
C LYS A 233 -0.61 12.05 -26.58
N ASN A 234 -0.61 13.22 -27.22
CA ASN A 234 -1.74 13.70 -28.00
C ASN A 234 -1.92 12.91 -29.30
N ARG A 235 -3.05 13.14 -29.98
CA ARG A 235 -3.27 12.74 -31.37
C ARG A 235 -2.14 13.17 -32.33
N SER A 236 -1.49 14.30 -32.06
CA SER A 236 -0.35 14.79 -32.83
C SER A 236 0.99 14.13 -32.46
N GLY A 237 1.02 13.20 -31.51
CA GLY A 237 2.23 12.50 -31.06
C GLY A 237 3.10 13.27 -30.05
N THR A 238 2.78 14.53 -29.77
CA THR A 238 3.47 15.33 -28.74
C THR A 238 3.08 14.86 -27.34
N LEU A 239 4.07 14.79 -26.43
CA LEU A 239 3.85 14.53 -25.01
C LEU A 239 2.98 15.64 -24.41
N ILE A 240 2.04 15.28 -23.52
CA ILE A 240 1.20 16.27 -22.83
C ILE A 240 2.07 17.25 -22.03
N PHE A 241 3.01 16.70 -21.27
CA PHE A 241 3.95 17.45 -20.46
C PHE A 241 5.38 17.23 -20.96
N SER A 242 6.10 18.31 -21.19
CA SER A 242 7.53 18.29 -21.48
C SER A 242 8.26 19.08 -20.40
N PHE A 243 8.82 18.34 -19.45
CA PHE A 243 9.58 18.90 -18.34
C PHE A 243 11.04 19.09 -18.73
N ASP A 244 11.54 20.30 -18.53
CA ASP A 244 12.98 20.57 -18.60
C ASP A 244 13.52 20.87 -17.20
N ARG A 245 14.69 20.31 -16.90
CA ARG A 245 15.31 20.49 -15.58
C ARG A 245 15.94 21.87 -15.54
N ARG A 246 15.37 22.77 -14.75
CA ARG A 246 15.98 24.07 -14.44
C ARG A 246 16.46 24.07 -13.00
N LYS A 247 17.71 24.50 -12.82
CA LYS A 247 18.23 24.83 -11.50
C LYS A 247 17.70 26.20 -11.12
N VAL A 248 16.87 26.25 -10.09
CA VAL A 248 16.36 27.50 -9.53
C VAL A 248 17.08 27.74 -8.22
N GLN A 249 17.78 28.87 -8.12
CA GLN A 249 18.39 29.30 -6.88
C GLN A 249 17.37 30.08 -6.05
N ALA A 250 16.99 29.55 -4.89
CA ALA A 250 16.12 30.23 -3.94
C ALA A 250 16.75 30.17 -2.55
N LYS A 251 16.87 31.33 -1.86
CA LYS A 251 17.43 31.42 -0.51
C LYS A 251 18.83 30.77 -0.34
N GLY A 252 19.69 30.88 -1.36
CA GLY A 252 21.06 30.37 -1.30
C GLY A 252 21.21 28.84 -1.40
N GLN A 253 20.12 28.11 -1.59
CA GLN A 253 20.15 26.68 -1.92
C GLN A 253 19.73 26.48 -3.38
N GLU A 254 20.45 25.59 -4.08
CA GLU A 254 20.10 25.18 -5.43
C GLU A 254 19.04 24.08 -5.36
N TYR A 255 17.85 24.34 -5.91
CA TYR A 255 16.83 23.32 -6.08
C TYR A 255 16.71 22.98 -7.56
N GLU A 256 16.74 21.69 -7.89
CA GLU A 256 16.38 21.22 -9.22
C GLU A 256 14.86 21.18 -9.32
N VAL A 257 14.30 22.08 -10.14
CA VAL A 257 12.86 22.14 -10.40
C VAL A 257 12.64 21.84 -11.87
N GLU A 258 11.76 20.88 -12.12
CA GLU A 258 11.32 20.57 -13.48
C GLU A 258 10.26 21.59 -13.89
N VAL A 259 10.60 22.45 -14.85
CA VAL A 259 9.68 23.48 -15.34
C VAL A 259 9.11 23.04 -16.68
N GLU A 260 7.80 23.06 -16.79
CA GLU A 260 7.12 22.78 -18.04
C GLU A 260 7.33 23.93 -19.05
N LYS A 261 7.80 23.60 -20.26
CA LYS A 261 8.15 24.61 -21.29
C LYS A 261 7.08 24.86 -22.35
N SER A 262 6.25 23.87 -22.66
CA SER A 262 5.52 23.85 -23.94
C SER A 262 4.00 23.86 -23.81
N THR A 263 3.47 23.68 -22.60
CA THR A 263 2.03 23.53 -22.40
C THR A 263 1.54 24.45 -21.32
N THR A 264 0.61 25.33 -21.67
CA THR A 264 -0.18 26.06 -20.68
C THR A 264 -1.42 25.24 -20.39
N CYS A 265 -1.60 24.80 -19.15
CA CYS A 265 -2.81 24.11 -18.72
C CYS A 265 -3.98 25.09 -18.68
N LYS A 266 -5.13 24.74 -19.26
CA LYS A 266 -6.35 25.55 -19.15
C LYS A 266 -7.27 24.95 -18.11
N ILE A 267 -7.77 25.78 -17.20
CA ILE A 267 -8.75 25.38 -16.18
C ILE A 267 -10.10 25.95 -16.58
N ILE A 268 -11.10 25.08 -16.66
CA ILE A 268 -12.43 25.39 -17.18
C ILE A 268 -13.45 24.70 -16.30
N GLU A 269 -14.58 25.35 -16.04
CA GLU A 269 -15.71 24.70 -15.37
C GLU A 269 -16.35 23.63 -16.26
N LYS A 270 -16.72 22.50 -15.64
CA LYS A 270 -17.39 21.38 -16.31
C LYS A 270 -18.69 21.81 -16.96
N PHE A 271 -19.53 22.56 -16.24
CA PHE A 271 -20.79 23.09 -16.78
C PHE A 271 -20.56 24.00 -17.99
N ARG A 272 -19.52 24.82 -17.95
CA ARG A 272 -19.16 25.68 -19.07
C ARG A 272 -18.69 24.84 -20.25
N TYR A 273 -17.80 23.87 -20.01
CA TYR A 273 -17.29 22.95 -21.02
C TYR A 273 -18.40 22.20 -21.74
N GLU A 274 -19.40 21.66 -21.02
CA GLU A 274 -20.51 20.94 -21.64
C GLU A 274 -21.30 21.78 -22.65
N LYS A 275 -21.45 23.08 -22.38
CA LYS A 275 -22.10 24.01 -23.31
C LYS A 275 -21.24 24.30 -24.53
N ILE A 276 -19.93 24.42 -24.39
CA ILE A 276 -19.01 24.85 -25.47
C ILE A 276 -18.28 23.69 -26.15
N LYS A 277 -18.46 22.44 -25.70
CA LYS A 277 -17.72 21.28 -26.23
C LYS A 277 -17.90 21.07 -27.73
N HIS A 278 -18.95 21.61 -28.34
CA HIS A 278 -19.20 21.52 -29.78
C HIS A 278 -18.50 22.63 -30.58
N ILE A 279 -17.93 23.63 -29.90
CA ILE A 279 -17.27 24.79 -30.52
C ILE A 279 -15.76 24.57 -30.54
N TYR A 280 -15.10 24.96 -31.61
CA TYR A 280 -13.65 24.94 -31.71
C TYR A 280 -13.02 25.99 -30.75
N PRO A 281 -11.97 25.67 -29.96
CA PRO A 281 -11.14 24.46 -30.00
C PRO A 281 -11.59 23.31 -29.07
N CYS A 282 -12.58 23.53 -28.21
CA CYS A 282 -13.07 22.55 -27.24
C CYS A 282 -13.51 21.23 -27.89
N SER A 283 -14.08 21.30 -29.10
CA SER A 283 -14.48 20.11 -29.87
C SER A 283 -13.35 19.16 -30.23
N LYS A 284 -12.09 19.59 -30.16
CA LYS A 284 -10.93 18.72 -30.42
C LYS A 284 -10.38 18.07 -29.15
N TRP A 285 -10.93 18.38 -27.99
CA TRP A 285 -10.40 17.84 -26.75
C TRP A 285 -10.85 16.40 -26.55
N GLU A 286 -9.88 15.54 -26.26
CA GLU A 286 -10.11 14.13 -25.99
C GLU A 286 -9.85 13.85 -24.51
N ASN A 287 -10.53 12.86 -23.95
CA ASN A 287 -10.27 12.42 -22.59
C ASN A 287 -9.02 11.54 -22.58
N VAL A 288 -8.17 11.71 -21.57
CA VAL A 288 -7.03 10.80 -21.39
C VAL A 288 -7.53 9.42 -20.98
N GLU A 289 -7.35 8.45 -21.88
CA GLU A 289 -7.55 7.02 -21.61
C GLU A 289 -6.19 6.40 -21.22
N ILE A 290 -6.00 6.10 -19.93
CA ILE A 290 -4.76 5.45 -19.47
C ILE A 290 -4.73 3.96 -19.82
N ASN A 291 -5.90 3.35 -19.98
CA ASN A 291 -6.04 1.92 -20.26
C ASN A 291 -5.50 1.50 -21.65
N LYS A 292 -5.10 2.44 -22.51
CA LYS A 292 -4.51 2.14 -23.82
C LYS A 292 -3.04 1.72 -23.79
N TYR A 293 -2.37 1.81 -22.63
CA TYR A 293 -0.94 1.55 -22.48
C TYR A 293 -0.61 0.46 -21.44
N GLN A 294 -1.61 -0.35 -21.05
CA GLN A 294 -1.39 -1.61 -20.32
C GLN A 294 -1.11 -2.75 -21.28
#